data_AF-A0A3M7P6D9-F1
#
_entry.id   AF-A0A3M7P6D9-F1
#
_cell.length_a   1.000
_cell.length_b   1.000
_cell.length_c   1.000
_cell.angle_alpha   90.00
_cell.angle_beta   90.00
_cell.angle_gamma   90.00
#
_symmetry.space_group_name_H-M   'P 1'
#
loop_
_entity.id
_entity.type
_entity.pdbx_description
1 polymer ?
#
loop_
_entity_poly.entity_id
_entity_poly.type
_entity_poly.pdbx_seq_one_letter_code
_entity_poly.pdbx_strand_id
1 'polypeptide(L)'
;MSNANFYKNQDDFVKINERVKLGDIVGVVGQPCRTKAGELSIRPSEIIILTPCLHQMPHMHYGLKDKETRFRQRYLDLMMNDWVKQKFVTKTRIIKYLRAFLDNLGFLEVETPLMNMIPGGASAKPF
;
A
#
# COMPACT_ATOMS: atom_id res chain seq x y z
N MET A 1 -25.70 -0.59 0.79
CA MET A 1 -24.97 -1.15 1.95
C MET A 1 -24.65 -0.06 2.94
N SER A 2 -24.08 1.07 2.49
CA SER A 2 -24.33 2.34 3.15
C SER A 2 -25.81 2.73 2.88
N ASN A 3 -26.54 3.10 3.92
CA ASN A 3 -27.92 3.53 3.84
C ASN A 3 -28.08 4.62 4.90
N ALA A 4 -28.74 5.72 4.53
CA ALA A 4 -28.99 6.87 5.40
C ALA A 4 -29.64 6.47 6.74
N ASN A 5 -30.45 5.40 6.75
CA ASN A 5 -31.13 4.92 7.96
C ASN A 5 -30.19 4.34 9.04
N PHE A 6 -28.97 3.93 8.65
CA PHE A 6 -28.00 3.35 9.59
C PHE A 6 -26.88 4.32 9.95
N TYR A 7 -26.93 5.54 9.40
CA TYR A 7 -25.95 6.59 9.66
C TYR A 7 -26.43 7.46 10.82
N LYS A 8 -25.50 8.07 11.58
CA LYS A 8 -25.85 8.92 12.73
C LYS A 8 -26.82 10.05 12.38
N ASN A 9 -26.68 10.64 11.19
CA ASN A 9 -27.51 11.72 10.68
C ASN A 9 -27.66 11.60 9.15
N GLN A 10 -28.88 11.72 8.63
CA GLN A 10 -29.14 11.58 7.19
C GLN A 10 -28.49 12.70 6.36
N ASP A 11 -28.42 13.92 6.89
CA ASP A 11 -27.79 15.05 6.17
C ASP A 11 -26.28 14.85 6.03
N ASP A 12 -25.63 14.34 7.08
CA ASP A 12 -24.19 14.07 7.07
C ASP A 12 -23.85 12.90 6.14
N PHE A 13 -24.76 11.93 5.99
CA PHE A 13 -24.64 10.85 5.02
C PHE A 13 -24.63 11.37 3.58
N VAL A 14 -25.49 12.33 3.24
CA VAL A 14 -25.51 12.93 1.90
C VAL A 14 -24.21 13.71 1.66
N LYS A 15 -23.84 14.59 2.62
CA LYS A 15 -22.63 15.41 2.52
C LYS A 15 -21.35 14.58 2.36
N ILE A 16 -21.21 13.47 3.10
CA ILE A 16 -20.00 12.65 3.02
C ILE A 16 -19.90 11.91 1.68
N ASN A 17 -21.02 11.37 1.19
CA ASN A 17 -21.03 10.65 -0.09
C ASN A 17 -20.75 11.57 -1.29
N GLU A 18 -21.15 12.85 -1.22
CA GLU A 18 -20.81 13.83 -2.26
C GLU A 18 -19.31 14.21 -2.23
N ARG A 19 -18.72 14.25 -1.03
CA ARG A 19 -17.32 14.66 -0.82
C ARG A 19 -16.32 13.56 -1.15
N VAL A 20 -16.59 12.32 -0.76
CA VAL A 20 -15.65 11.20 -0.94
C VAL A 20 -15.39 10.96 -2.44
N LYS A 21 -14.12 10.95 -2.81
CA LYS A 21 -13.64 10.65 -4.17
C LYS A 21 -12.80 9.38 -4.19
N LEU A 22 -12.61 8.84 -5.40
CA LEU A 22 -11.77 7.67 -5.60
C LEU A 22 -10.31 7.99 -5.24
N GLY A 23 -9.73 7.18 -4.36
CA GLY A 23 -8.35 7.35 -3.90
C GLY A 23 -8.23 8.02 -2.53
N ASP A 24 -9.33 8.56 -1.99
CA ASP A 24 -9.34 9.11 -0.62
C ASP A 24 -9.04 8.02 0.40
N ILE A 25 -8.25 8.37 1.42
CA ILE A 25 -8.08 7.54 2.61
C ILE A 25 -9.23 7.86 3.55
N VAL A 26 -10.07 6.87 3.82
CA VAL A 26 -11.26 7.01 4.66
C VAL A 26 -11.20 6.07 5.87
N GLY A 27 -11.64 6.58 7.02
CA GLY A 27 -11.94 5.79 8.20
C GLY A 27 -13.43 5.43 8.22
N VAL A 28 -13.76 4.19 8.58
CA VAL A 28 -15.13 3.70 8.63
C VAL A 28 -15.41 3.06 9.98
N VAL A 29 -16.43 3.55 10.69
CA VAL A 29 -16.96 2.95 11.92
C VAL A 29 -18.32 2.36 11.61
N GLY A 30 -18.57 1.12 12.03
CA GLY A 30 -19.83 0.45 11.71
C GLY A 30 -19.89 -1.01 12.18
N GLN A 31 -20.95 -1.70 11.78
CA GLN A 31 -21.18 -3.10 12.13
C GLN A 31 -20.81 -4.03 10.96
N PRO A 32 -20.15 -5.17 11.22
CA PRO A 32 -19.92 -6.17 10.18
C PRO A 32 -21.24 -6.79 9.73
N CYS A 33 -21.40 -7.03 8.43
CA CYS A 33 -22.59 -7.62 7.85
C CYS A 33 -22.28 -8.41 6.58
N ARG A 34 -23.27 -9.15 6.08
CA ARG A 34 -23.19 -9.91 4.82
C ARG A 34 -24.32 -9.48 3.89
N THR A 35 -24.03 -9.28 2.61
CA THR A 35 -25.06 -8.94 1.62
C THR A 35 -25.96 -10.15 1.31
N LYS A 36 -27.11 -9.91 0.67
CA LYS A 36 -27.94 -10.99 0.12
C LYS A 36 -27.18 -11.84 -0.91
N ALA A 37 -26.20 -11.25 -1.60
CA ALA A 37 -25.30 -11.94 -2.54
C ALA A 37 -24.14 -12.68 -1.84
N GLY A 38 -24.00 -12.56 -0.51
CA GLY A 38 -22.99 -13.26 0.28
C GLY A 38 -21.66 -12.52 0.46
N GLU A 39 -21.54 -11.28 0.01
CA GLU A 39 -20.33 -10.47 0.18
C GLU A 39 -20.18 -10.00 1.62
N LEU A 40 -18.98 -10.16 2.19
CA LEU A 40 -18.63 -9.62 3.50
C LEU A 40 -18.44 -8.11 3.39
N SER A 41 -19.01 -7.36 4.33
CA SER A 41 -19.00 -5.90 4.26
C SER A 41 -19.15 -5.26 5.64
N ILE A 42 -18.98 -3.94 5.69
CA ILE A 42 -19.27 -3.12 6.86
C ILE A 42 -20.48 -2.22 6.57
N ARG A 43 -21.41 -2.14 7.52
CA ARG A 43 -22.52 -1.18 7.51
C ARG A 43 -22.07 0.07 8.29
N PRO A 44 -21.76 1.19 7.61
CA PRO A 44 -21.16 2.35 8.25
C PRO A 44 -22.18 3.12 9.09
N SER A 45 -21.84 3.38 10.36
CA SER A 45 -22.49 4.38 11.20
C SER A 45 -21.86 5.77 11.03
N GLU A 46 -20.57 5.81 10.68
CA GLU A 46 -19.78 7.02 10.46
C GLU A 46 -18.64 6.75 9.47
N ILE A 47 -18.41 7.71 8.57
CA ILE A 47 -17.30 7.74 7.61
C ILE A 47 -16.58 9.08 7.77
N ILE A 48 -15.26 9.02 7.90
CA ILE A 48 -14.40 10.20 8.07
C ILE A 48 -13.35 10.19 6.96
N ILE A 49 -13.20 11.29 6.23
CA ILE A 49 -12.09 11.47 5.29
C ILE A 49 -10.84 11.80 6.11
N LEU A 50 -9.87 10.89 6.10
CA LEU A 50 -8.60 11.06 6.82
C LEU A 50 -7.60 11.84 5.98
N THR A 51 -7.54 11.56 4.67
CA THR A 51 -6.69 12.27 3.73
C THR A 51 -7.33 12.27 2.34
N PRO A 52 -7.62 13.45 1.75
CA PRO A 52 -8.19 13.52 0.42
C PRO A 52 -7.12 13.26 -0.66
N CYS A 53 -7.51 12.56 -1.72
CA CYS A 53 -6.70 12.43 -2.92
C CYS A 53 -6.94 13.64 -3.83
N LEU A 54 -5.89 14.43 -4.05
CA LEU A 54 -5.97 15.66 -4.85
C LEU A 54 -5.76 15.42 -6.36
N HIS A 55 -5.44 14.20 -6.75
CA HIS A 55 -5.16 13.85 -8.14
C HIS A 55 -6.19 12.85 -8.65
N GLN A 56 -6.49 12.92 -9.95
CA GLN A 56 -7.33 11.92 -10.59
C GLN A 56 -6.58 10.58 -10.64
N MET A 57 -7.14 9.55 -10.00
CA MET A 57 -6.61 8.20 -10.07
C MET A 57 -6.73 7.64 -11.50
N PRO A 58 -5.71 6.93 -12.01
CA PRO A 58 -5.80 6.26 -13.31
C PRO A 58 -6.91 5.20 -13.30
N HIS A 59 -7.50 4.95 -14.47
CA HIS A 59 -8.59 3.99 -14.61
C HIS A 59 -8.15 2.58 -14.20
N MET A 60 -8.86 1.96 -13.26
CA MET A 60 -8.49 0.64 -12.71
C MET A 60 -8.59 -0.51 -13.73
N HIS A 61 -9.40 -0.39 -14.78
CA HIS A 61 -9.67 -1.49 -15.74
C HIS A 61 -8.42 -2.06 -16.42
N TYR A 62 -7.40 -1.23 -16.68
CA TYR A 62 -6.20 -1.67 -17.39
C TYR A 62 -4.96 -1.76 -16.49
N GLY A 63 -5.06 -1.30 -15.24
CA GLY A 63 -3.92 -1.11 -14.34
C GLY A 63 -2.90 -0.09 -14.88
N LEU A 64 -1.91 0.26 -14.04
CA LEU A 64 -0.79 1.09 -14.48
C LEU A 64 0.23 0.19 -15.19
N LYS A 65 0.33 0.29 -16.53
CA LYS A 65 1.22 -0.55 -17.36
C LYS A 65 2.55 0.12 -17.71
N ASP A 66 2.52 1.43 -17.96
CA ASP A 66 3.70 2.18 -18.39
C ASP A 66 4.84 2.07 -17.36
N LYS A 67 5.98 1.51 -17.79
CA LYS A 67 7.10 1.23 -16.89
C LYS A 67 7.72 2.50 -16.33
N GLU A 68 7.77 3.56 -17.13
CA GLU A 68 8.37 4.82 -16.69
C GLU A 68 7.59 5.43 -15.54
N THR A 69 6.28 5.60 -15.72
CA THR A 69 5.38 6.13 -14.67
C THR A 69 5.42 5.26 -13.42
N ARG A 70 5.39 3.93 -13.56
CA ARG A 70 5.43 3.00 -12.42
C ARG A 70 6.70 3.13 -11.59
N PHE A 71 7.84 3.35 -12.24
CA PHE A 71 9.13 3.39 -11.56
C PHE A 71 9.42 4.79 -11.00
N ARG A 72 8.92 5.85 -11.63
CA ARG A 72 8.97 7.23 -11.11
C ARG A 72 7.99 7.46 -9.96
N GLN A 73 6.77 6.95 -10.07
CA GLN A 73 5.69 7.07 -9.08
C GLN A 73 5.39 5.72 -8.45
N ARG A 74 6.35 5.18 -7.69
CA ARG A 74 6.22 3.85 -7.09
C ARG A 74 5.02 3.70 -6.17
N TYR A 75 4.63 4.77 -5.46
CA TYR A 75 3.45 4.77 -4.58
C TYR A 75 2.17 4.45 -5.36
N LEU A 76 2.02 4.98 -6.58
CA LEU A 76 0.89 4.72 -7.45
C LEU A 76 0.89 3.27 -7.95
N ASP A 77 2.06 2.76 -8.32
CA ASP A 77 2.23 1.36 -8.73
C ASP A 77 1.88 0.39 -7.59
N LEU A 78 2.23 0.71 -6.34
CA LEU A 78 1.87 -0.09 -5.17
C LEU A 78 0.37 -0.08 -4.86
N MET A 79 -0.33 1.02 -5.15
CA MET A 79 -1.79 1.11 -4.94
C MET A 79 -2.59 0.37 -6.00
N MET A 80 -2.11 0.34 -7.25
CA MET A 80 -2.86 -0.23 -8.38
C MET A 80 -2.46 -1.67 -8.72
N ASN A 81 -1.25 -2.10 -8.36
CA ASN A 81 -0.71 -3.41 -8.75
C ASN A 81 -0.27 -4.22 -7.52
N ASP A 82 -1.17 -5.04 -6.96
CA ASP A 82 -0.91 -5.86 -5.77
C ASP A 82 0.30 -6.80 -5.91
N TRP A 83 0.57 -7.31 -7.11
CA TRP A 83 1.72 -8.17 -7.37
C TRP A 83 3.06 -7.45 -7.14
N VAL A 84 3.11 -6.13 -7.24
CA VAL A 84 4.31 -5.33 -6.96
C VAL A 84 4.64 -5.38 -5.47
N LYS A 85 3.63 -5.27 -4.61
CA LYS A 85 3.78 -5.44 -3.16
C LYS A 85 4.36 -6.81 -2.83
N GLN A 86 3.89 -7.87 -3.49
CA GLN A 86 4.40 -9.23 -3.29
C GLN A 86 5.88 -9.37 -3.63
N LYS A 87 6.39 -8.65 -4.65
CA LYS A 87 7.83 -8.64 -4.95
C LYS A 87 8.66 -8.10 -3.79
N PHE A 88 8.21 -7.04 -3.12
CA PHE A 88 8.90 -6.46 -1.96
C PHE A 88 8.79 -7.33 -0.70
N VAL A 89 7.64 -7.98 -0.50
CA VAL A 89 7.47 -8.97 0.57
C VAL A 89 8.47 -10.12 0.38
N THR A 90 8.55 -10.69 -0.83
CA THR A 90 9.49 -11.76 -1.14
C THR A 90 10.94 -11.32 -0.96
N LYS A 91 11.32 -10.11 -1.43
CA LYS A 91 12.66 -9.55 -1.20
C LYS A 91 13.01 -9.51 0.29
N THR A 92 12.07 -9.04 1.12
CA THR A 92 12.27 -8.96 2.57
C THR A 92 12.41 -10.33 3.21
N ARG A 93 11.61 -11.32 2.76
CA ARG A 93 11.69 -12.71 3.24
C ARG A 93 13.04 -13.35 2.92
N ILE A 94 13.60 -13.09 1.73
CA ILE A 94 14.92 -13.59 1.33
C ILE A 94 16.00 -13.05 2.29
N ILE A 95 16.02 -11.74 2.52
CA ILE A 95 17.01 -11.11 3.42
C ILE A 95 16.85 -11.64 4.85
N LYS A 96 15.61 -11.74 5.35
CA LYS A 96 15.33 -12.27 6.69
C LYS A 96 15.82 -13.71 6.84
N TYR A 97 15.60 -14.55 5.84
CA TYR A 97 16.05 -15.94 5.86
C TYR A 97 17.57 -16.02 5.90
N LEU A 98 18.27 -15.24 5.05
CA LEU A 98 19.72 -15.24 4.98
C LEU A 98 20.35 -14.84 6.33
N ARG A 99 19.83 -13.78 6.98
CA ARG A 99 20.28 -13.35 8.31
C ARG A 99 20.14 -14.48 9.32
N ALA A 100 18.92 -14.99 9.48
CA ALA A 100 18.65 -16.06 10.44
C ALA A 100 19.51 -17.32 10.19
N PHE A 101 19.76 -17.66 8.92
CA PHE A 101 20.62 -18.79 8.57
C PHE A 101 22.07 -18.57 9.05
N LEU A 102 22.65 -17.39 8.82
CA LEU A 102 24.02 -17.07 9.22
C LEU A 102 24.14 -16.87 10.74
N ASP A 103 23.15 -16.26 11.38
CA ASP A 103 23.10 -16.09 12.83
C ASP A 103 23.12 -17.45 13.55
N ASN A 104 22.36 -18.43 13.02
CA ASN A 104 22.34 -19.79 13.56
C ASN A 104 23.68 -20.53 13.41
N LEU A 105 24.55 -20.07 12.50
CA LEU A 105 25.91 -20.58 12.33
C LEU A 105 26.95 -19.80 13.17
N GLY A 106 26.51 -18.81 13.96
CA GLY A 106 27.38 -18.01 14.82
C GLY A 106 28.11 -16.88 14.11
N PHE A 107 27.68 -16.47 12.92
CA PHE A 107 28.19 -15.26 12.27
C PHE A 107 27.72 -14.00 13.01
N LEU A 108 28.54 -12.96 12.97
CA LEU A 108 28.21 -11.63 13.48
C LEU A 108 27.92 -10.69 12.31
N GLU A 109 26.71 -10.12 12.24
CA GLU A 109 26.38 -9.07 11.26
C GLU A 109 27.18 -7.80 11.58
N VAL A 110 27.89 -7.25 10.58
CA VAL A 110 28.73 -6.04 10.71
C VAL A 110 28.47 -5.09 9.54
N GLU A 111 28.68 -3.80 9.77
CA GLU A 111 28.65 -2.77 8.73
C GLU A 111 30.07 -2.28 8.44
N THR A 112 30.44 -2.20 7.17
CA THR A 112 31.74 -1.69 6.71
C THR A 112 31.57 -0.37 5.97
N PRO A 113 32.62 0.48 5.87
CA PRO A 113 32.54 1.77 5.17
C PRO A 113 32.05 1.64 3.72
N LEU A 114 31.13 2.53 3.32
CA LEU A 114 30.61 2.61 1.95
C LEU A 114 31.45 3.52 1.03
N MET A 115 32.17 4.50 1.60
CA MET A 115 33.05 5.42 0.88
C MET A 115 34.50 5.04 1.13
N ASN A 116 35.22 4.68 0.06
CA ASN A 116 36.60 4.21 0.13
C ASN A 116 37.52 5.09 -0.71
N MET A 117 38.76 5.29 -0.23
CA MET A 117 39.80 6.01 -0.98
C MET A 117 40.25 5.23 -2.23
N ILE A 118 40.26 3.90 -2.12
CA ILE A 118 40.61 2.98 -3.20
C ILE A 118 39.47 1.97 -3.31
N PRO A 119 38.72 1.92 -4.43
CA PRO A 119 37.69 0.91 -4.62
C PRO A 119 38.33 -0.47 -4.83
N GLY A 120 37.81 -1.49 -4.15
CA GLY A 120 38.30 -2.86 -4.22
C GLY A 120 37.21 -3.90 -3.88
N GLY A 121 37.53 -5.19 -4.05
CA GLY A 121 36.62 -6.31 -3.78
C GLY A 121 35.84 -6.86 -4.98
N ALA A 122 35.79 -6.13 -6.10
CA ALA A 122 35.21 -6.59 -7.36
C ALA A 122 35.83 -5.87 -8.56
N SER A 123 35.75 -6.46 -9.75
CA SER A 123 36.14 -5.82 -11.01
C SER A 123 34.97 -5.02 -11.58
N ALA A 124 34.83 -3.75 -11.15
CA ALA A 124 33.78 -2.85 -11.60
C ALA A 124 34.27 -1.40 -11.64
N LYS A 125 33.59 -0.56 -12.44
CA LYS A 125 33.80 0.88 -12.45
C LYS A 125 33.10 1.51 -11.23
N PRO A 126 33.80 2.32 -10.39
CA PRO A 126 33.17 3.02 -9.27
C PRO A 126 32.20 4.10 -9.78
N PHE A 127 31.34 4.60 -8.88
CA PHE A 127 30.46 5.74 -9.14
C PHE A 127 31.24 7.01 -9.48
#